data_AF-A0A7Y8MQX9-F1
#
_entry.id   AF-A0A7Y8MQX9-F1
#
_cell.length_a   1.000
_cell.length_b   1.000
_cell.length_c   1.000
_cell.angle_alpha   90.00
_cell.angle_beta   90.00
_cell.angle_gamma   90.00
#
_symmetry.space_group_name_H-M   'P 1'
#
loop_
_entity.id
_entity.type
_entity.pdbx_description
1 polymer ?
#
loop_
_entity_poly.entity_id
_entity_poly.type
_entity_poly.pdbx_seq_one_letter_code
_entity_poly.pdbx_strand_id
1 'polypeptide(L)'
;MLRTIVLIFAGTLISGCAAQQLHRDIHNRAALEFSAWRMVEAMAPEKCGVPDRAPPRDKAVSISRCVSNLVNETVLPVALFPDEVIKFRRKAEADTEAYAAGNLSAAEREKRSKVGFEEYVAIINGKANQLLLVAQQRDIAFSNAMAGVANSLNASTNRSPSVNRYHGCGGRIPPIASPGCQYMCINGEFAEVC
;
A
#
# COMPACT_ATOMS: atom_id res chain seq x y z
N MET A 1 -24.60 -3.09 21.70
CA MET A 1 -24.47 -3.77 20.39
C MET A 1 -23.06 -3.51 19.86
N LEU A 2 -22.10 -4.38 20.19
CA LEU A 2 -20.73 -4.34 19.66
C LEU A 2 -20.62 -5.53 18.70
N ARG A 3 -20.47 -5.26 17.39
CA ARG A 3 -20.09 -6.30 16.42
C ARG A 3 -18.59 -6.22 16.20
N THR A 4 -17.88 -7.09 16.90
CA THR A 4 -16.47 -7.40 16.67
C THR A 4 -16.33 -7.98 15.27
N ILE A 5 -15.74 -7.21 14.35
CA ILE A 5 -15.31 -7.72 13.05
C ILE A 5 -14.00 -8.48 13.30
N VAL A 6 -14.10 -9.81 13.36
CA VAL A 6 -12.94 -10.70 13.31
C VAL A 6 -12.45 -10.70 11.86
N LEU A 7 -11.37 -9.97 11.61
CA LEU A 7 -10.58 -10.10 10.38
C LEU A 7 -9.90 -11.47 10.39
N ILE A 8 -10.50 -12.44 9.69
CA ILE A 8 -9.85 -13.71 9.38
C ILE A 8 -8.84 -13.43 8.28
N PHE A 9 -7.58 -13.23 8.67
CA PHE A 9 -6.41 -13.36 7.79
C PHE A 9 -6.19 -14.84 7.48
N ALA A 10 -7.01 -15.40 6.58
CA ALA A 10 -6.77 -16.73 6.03
C ALA A 10 -5.82 -16.63 4.83
N GLY A 11 -4.57 -17.05 5.06
CA GLY A 11 -3.76 -17.77 4.08
C GLY A 11 -3.33 -17.04 2.81
N THR A 12 -2.25 -16.26 2.89
CA THR A 12 -1.35 -16.03 1.75
C THR A 12 0.00 -16.69 2.02
N LEU A 13 0.00 -18.03 2.02
CA LEU A 13 1.22 -18.85 2.00
C LEU A 13 1.73 -19.02 0.55
N ILE A 14 1.98 -17.90 -0.14
CA ILE A 14 2.75 -17.86 -1.41
C ILE A 14 3.82 -16.79 -1.24
N SER A 15 4.94 -17.23 -0.69
CA SER A 15 5.92 -16.43 0.04
C SER A 15 7.15 -16.04 -0.79
N GLY A 16 6.93 -15.76 -2.07
CA GLY A 16 7.96 -15.21 -2.97
C GLY A 16 7.56 -13.89 -3.65
N CYS A 17 6.30 -13.47 -3.53
CA CYS A 17 5.75 -12.34 -4.29
C CYS A 17 5.08 -11.27 -3.43
N ALA A 18 5.10 -11.36 -2.09
CA ALA A 18 4.37 -10.44 -1.23
C ALA A 18 4.95 -9.01 -1.29
N ALA A 19 6.27 -8.83 -1.23
CA ALA A 19 6.89 -7.52 -1.41
C ALA A 19 6.72 -6.98 -2.84
N GLN A 20 6.80 -7.84 -3.86
CA GLN A 20 6.58 -7.43 -5.25
C GLN A 20 5.13 -6.99 -5.51
N GLN A 21 4.16 -7.71 -4.95
CA GLN A 21 2.76 -7.35 -5.05
C GLN A 21 2.47 -6.04 -4.31
N LEU A 22 2.97 -5.90 -3.07
CA LEU A 22 2.85 -4.66 -2.31
C LEU A 22 3.50 -3.47 -3.04
N HIS A 23 4.65 -3.68 -3.69
CA HIS A 23 5.30 -2.66 -4.50
C HIS A 23 4.43 -2.18 -5.66
N ARG A 24 3.84 -3.12 -6.41
CA ARG A 24 2.89 -2.79 -7.49
C ARG A 24 1.66 -2.06 -6.95
N ASP A 25 1.09 -2.52 -5.84
CA ASP A 25 -0.11 -1.92 -5.25
C ASP A 25 0.15 -0.49 -4.75
N ILE A 26 1.28 -0.25 -4.08
CA ILE A 26 1.70 1.09 -3.64
C ILE A 26 1.91 2.00 -4.84
N HIS A 27 2.62 1.55 -5.87
CA HIS A 27 2.89 2.35 -7.06
C HIS A 27 1.60 2.72 -7.82
N ASN A 28 0.72 1.73 -8.02
CA ASN A 28 -0.58 1.95 -8.67
C ASN A 28 -1.42 2.95 -7.91
N ARG A 29 -1.49 2.82 -6.58
CA ARG A 29 -2.31 3.72 -5.75
C ARG A 29 -1.72 5.13 -5.66
N ALA A 30 -0.40 5.26 -5.60
CA ALA A 30 0.27 6.55 -5.69
C ALA A 30 0.02 7.23 -7.05
N ALA A 31 0.05 6.48 -8.15
CA ALA A 31 -0.26 7.00 -9.48
C ALA A 31 -1.73 7.46 -9.60
N LEU A 32 -2.67 6.69 -9.04
CA LEU A 32 -4.10 7.07 -8.97
C LEU A 32 -4.30 8.35 -8.16
N GLU A 33 -3.67 8.45 -6.98
CA GLU A 33 -3.76 9.64 -6.15
C GLU A 33 -3.19 10.88 -6.85
N PHE A 34 -2.02 10.76 -7.48
CA PHE A 34 -1.42 11.86 -8.23
C PHE A 34 -2.31 12.30 -9.41
N SER A 35 -2.90 11.34 -10.13
CA SER A 35 -3.87 11.62 -11.18
C SER A 35 -5.10 12.36 -10.63
N ALA A 36 -5.62 11.94 -9.47
CA ALA A 36 -6.74 12.60 -8.81
C ALA A 36 -6.42 14.05 -8.39
N TRP A 37 -5.21 14.31 -7.89
CA TRP A 37 -4.76 15.68 -7.61
C TRP A 37 -4.74 16.56 -8.86
N ARG A 38 -4.24 16.04 -9.99
CA ARG A 38 -4.28 16.74 -11.28
C ARG A 38 -5.71 17.00 -11.77
N MET A 39 -6.64 16.07 -11.53
CA MET A 39 -8.04 16.29 -11.83
C MET A 39 -8.63 17.43 -10.99
N VAL A 40 -8.33 17.49 -9.69
CA VAL A 40 -8.76 18.61 -8.84
C VAL A 40 -8.19 19.94 -9.34
N GLU A 41 -6.90 19.98 -9.67
CA GLU A 41 -6.25 21.18 -10.23
C GLU A 41 -6.93 21.64 -11.52
N ALA A 42 -7.28 20.71 -12.42
CA ALA A 42 -7.98 21.04 -13.66
C ALA A 42 -9.44 21.49 -13.44
N MET A 43 -10.15 20.90 -12.47
CA MET A 43 -11.56 21.23 -12.19
C MET A 43 -11.74 22.50 -11.38
N ALA A 44 -10.77 22.86 -10.54
CA ALA A 44 -10.93 23.91 -9.54
C ALA A 44 -11.19 25.33 -10.14
N PRO A 45 -10.57 25.75 -11.26
CA PRO A 45 -10.88 27.04 -11.88
C PRO A 45 -12.35 27.13 -12.33
N GLU A 46 -12.86 26.08 -12.99
CA GLU A 46 -14.23 26.03 -13.50
C GLU A 46 -15.26 25.85 -12.38
N LYS A 47 -15.06 24.89 -11.48
CA LYS A 47 -16.05 24.51 -10.46
C LYS A 47 -16.03 25.42 -9.23
N CYS A 48 -14.88 25.97 -8.88
CA CYS A 48 -14.69 26.74 -7.65
C CYS A 48 -14.31 28.21 -7.91
N GLY A 49 -14.13 28.62 -9.16
CA GLY A 49 -13.71 29.98 -9.49
C GLY A 49 -12.31 30.31 -8.96
N VAL A 50 -11.41 29.32 -8.92
CA VAL A 50 -10.01 29.55 -8.54
C VAL A 50 -9.38 30.49 -9.58
N PRO A 51 -8.91 31.68 -9.20
CA PRO A 51 -8.24 32.58 -10.11
C PRO A 51 -6.78 32.17 -10.35
N ASP A 52 -6.18 32.68 -11.44
CA ASP A 52 -4.74 32.53 -11.72
C ASP A 52 -3.83 33.19 -10.67
N ARG A 53 -4.41 34.04 -9.81
CA ARG A 53 -3.74 34.75 -8.71
C ARG A 53 -4.47 34.49 -7.40
N ALA A 54 -3.89 34.95 -6.29
CA ALA A 54 -4.54 34.86 -4.99
C ALA A 54 -5.99 35.43 -5.04
N PRO A 55 -6.99 34.67 -4.57
CA PRO A 55 -8.37 35.12 -4.59
C PRO A 55 -8.58 36.30 -3.64
N PRO A 56 -9.59 37.16 -3.88
CA PRO A 56 -10.02 38.16 -2.91
C PRO A 56 -10.25 37.54 -1.52
N ARG A 57 -9.87 38.25 -0.46
CA ARG A 57 -9.90 37.73 0.94
C ARG A 57 -11.30 37.27 1.36
N ASP A 58 -12.33 38.02 0.98
CA ASP A 58 -13.74 37.73 1.23
C ASP A 58 -14.24 36.44 0.56
N LYS A 59 -13.60 36.04 -0.55
CA LYS A 59 -13.91 34.80 -1.30
C LYS A 59 -12.97 33.64 -0.98
N ALA A 60 -11.86 33.89 -0.27
CA ALA A 60 -10.82 32.90 -0.10
C ALA A 60 -11.31 31.63 0.61
N VAL A 61 -12.11 31.77 1.67
CA VAL A 61 -12.64 30.63 2.45
C VAL A 61 -13.66 29.83 1.64
N SER A 62 -14.57 30.49 0.91
CA SER A 62 -15.58 29.77 0.11
C SER A 62 -14.94 28.99 -1.04
N ILE A 63 -13.96 29.59 -1.73
CA ILE A 63 -13.16 28.91 -2.77
C ILE A 63 -12.40 27.73 -2.17
N SER A 64 -11.73 27.92 -1.03
CA SER A 64 -10.98 26.84 -0.37
C SER A 64 -11.88 25.69 0.06
N ARG A 65 -13.07 25.95 0.61
CA ARG A 65 -14.05 24.90 0.94
C ARG A 65 -14.52 24.13 -0.29
N CYS A 66 -14.78 24.83 -1.40
CA CYS A 66 -15.13 24.18 -2.67
C CYS A 66 -14.02 23.25 -3.15
N VAL A 67 -12.76 23.71 -3.19
CA VAL A 67 -11.62 22.87 -3.56
C VAL A 67 -11.48 21.69 -2.60
N SER A 68 -11.66 21.93 -1.30
CA SER A 68 -11.63 20.89 -0.27
C SER A 68 -12.67 19.79 -0.50
N ASN A 69 -13.86 20.15 -0.99
CA ASN A 69 -14.88 19.18 -1.40
C ASN A 69 -14.46 18.39 -2.64
N LEU A 70 -13.88 19.03 -3.66
CA LEU A 70 -13.33 18.30 -4.81
C LEU A 70 -12.25 17.30 -4.39
N VAL A 71 -11.40 17.65 -3.42
CA VAL A 71 -10.40 16.71 -2.88
C VAL A 71 -11.07 15.54 -2.15
N ASN A 72 -12.15 15.76 -1.39
CA ASN A 72 -12.92 14.68 -0.76
C ASN A 72 -13.52 13.72 -1.78
N GLU A 73 -14.07 14.26 -2.87
CA GLU A 73 -14.77 13.48 -3.89
C GLU A 73 -13.79 12.74 -4.81
N THR A 74 -12.60 13.30 -5.05
CA THR A 74 -11.69 12.83 -6.10
C THR A 74 -10.45 12.14 -5.54
N VAL A 75 -9.77 12.77 -4.56
CA VAL A 75 -8.46 12.30 -4.07
C VAL A 75 -8.64 11.31 -2.91
N LEU A 76 -9.46 11.65 -1.92
CA LEU A 76 -9.60 10.85 -0.70
C LEU A 76 -9.97 9.37 -0.95
N PRO A 77 -10.84 9.02 -1.93
CA PRO A 77 -11.19 7.62 -2.20
C PRO A 77 -10.01 6.78 -2.71
N VAL A 78 -9.03 7.41 -3.37
CA VAL A 78 -7.87 6.73 -3.97
C VAL A 78 -6.58 6.97 -3.20
N ALA A 79 -6.60 7.80 -2.16
CA ALA A 79 -5.41 8.19 -1.41
C ALA A 79 -4.69 6.98 -0.79
N LEU A 80 -3.38 6.92 -0.96
CA LEU A 80 -2.53 5.89 -0.37
C LEU A 80 -2.56 5.98 1.16
N PHE A 81 -2.54 7.20 1.70
CA PHE A 81 -2.67 7.50 3.13
C PHE A 81 -3.72 8.60 3.37
N PRO A 82 -5.01 8.25 3.48
CA PRO A 82 -6.11 9.22 3.61
C PRO A 82 -5.95 10.23 4.76
N ASP A 83 -5.40 9.81 5.90
CA ASP A 83 -5.18 10.69 7.04
C ASP A 83 -4.21 11.84 6.73
N GLU A 84 -3.22 11.62 5.86
CA GLU A 84 -2.27 12.66 5.47
C GLU A 84 -2.91 13.66 4.52
N VAL A 85 -3.83 13.22 3.65
CA VAL A 85 -4.66 14.13 2.82
C VAL A 85 -5.51 15.03 3.73
N ILE A 86 -6.13 14.46 4.76
CA ILE A 86 -6.97 15.21 5.71
C ILE A 86 -6.13 16.23 6.48
N LYS A 87 -4.93 15.86 6.96
CA LYS A 87 -4.02 16.78 7.66
C LYS A 87 -3.56 17.92 6.75
N PHE A 88 -3.14 17.60 5.52
CA PHE A 88 -2.73 18.61 4.54
C PHE A 88 -3.86 19.61 4.27
N ARG A 89 -5.08 19.12 4.01
CA ARG A 89 -6.25 19.98 3.78
C ARG A 89 -6.56 20.90 4.95
N ARG A 90 -6.55 20.38 6.17
CA ARG A 90 -6.80 21.20 7.37
C ARG A 90 -5.76 22.32 7.53
N LYS A 91 -4.48 22.04 7.24
CA LYS A 91 -3.43 23.05 7.23
C LYS A 91 -3.69 24.12 6.16
N ALA A 92 -4.05 23.72 4.94
CA ALA A 92 -4.38 24.64 3.85
C ALA A 92 -5.63 25.49 4.12
N GLU A 93 -6.65 24.92 4.78
CA GLU A 93 -7.84 25.64 5.25
C GLU A 93 -7.48 26.68 6.30
N ALA A 94 -6.67 26.31 7.31
CA ALA A 94 -6.21 27.23 8.35
C ALA A 94 -5.37 28.39 7.79
N ASP A 95 -4.46 28.12 6.84
CA ASP A 95 -3.69 29.17 6.15
C ASP A 95 -4.61 30.08 5.31
N THR A 96 -5.68 29.53 4.74
CA THR A 96 -6.67 30.31 4.00
C THR A 96 -7.52 31.18 4.91
N GLU A 97 -7.92 30.69 6.08
CA GLU A 97 -8.62 31.46 7.10
C GLU A 97 -7.75 32.60 7.63
N ALA A 98 -6.46 32.35 7.90
CA ALA A 98 -5.50 33.37 8.29
C ALA A 98 -5.32 34.45 7.20
N TYR A 99 -5.28 34.04 5.92
CA TYR A 99 -5.29 34.97 4.80
C TYR A 99 -6.60 35.76 4.70
N ALA A 100 -7.76 35.13 4.86
CA ALA A 100 -9.03 35.86 4.84
C ALA A 100 -9.11 36.90 5.97
N ALA A 101 -8.57 36.58 7.15
CA ALA A 101 -8.63 37.41 8.35
C ALA A 101 -7.67 38.62 8.38
N GLY A 102 -6.72 38.75 7.44
CA GLY A 102 -5.72 39.83 7.50
C GLY A 102 -4.31 39.34 7.87
N ASN A 103 -4.23 38.23 8.60
CA ASN A 103 -3.03 37.77 9.32
C ASN A 103 -1.93 37.19 8.41
N LEU A 104 -2.28 36.86 7.18
CA LEU A 104 -1.34 36.36 6.18
C LEU A 104 -1.40 37.22 4.90
N SER A 105 -0.25 37.45 4.27
CA SER A 105 -0.17 38.07 2.94
C SER A 105 -0.48 37.03 1.85
N ALA A 106 -0.84 37.50 0.65
CA ALA A 106 -1.07 36.60 -0.49
C ALA A 106 0.19 35.79 -0.85
N ALA A 107 1.36 36.44 -0.89
CA ALA A 107 2.63 35.80 -1.20
C ALA A 107 3.03 34.76 -0.14
N GLU A 108 2.81 35.06 1.14
CA GLU A 108 3.09 34.11 2.21
C GLU A 108 2.14 32.90 2.15
N ARG A 109 0.87 33.11 1.78
CA ARG A 109 -0.11 32.02 1.58
C ARG A 109 0.34 31.08 0.48
N GLU A 110 0.70 31.63 -0.67
CA GLU A 110 1.16 30.88 -1.83
C GLU A 110 2.42 30.06 -1.50
N LYS A 111 3.38 30.70 -0.83
CA LYS A 111 4.60 30.04 -0.35
C LYS A 111 4.27 28.87 0.59
N ARG A 112 3.42 29.07 1.60
CA ARG A 112 3.01 28.02 2.53
C ARG A 112 2.24 26.90 1.87
N SER A 113 1.38 27.21 0.90
CA SER A 113 0.66 26.21 0.12
C SER A 113 1.60 25.32 -0.67
N LYS A 114 2.61 25.92 -1.35
CA LYS A 114 3.62 25.18 -2.10
C LYS A 114 4.45 24.27 -1.18
N VAL A 115 5.01 24.84 -0.11
CA VAL A 115 5.80 24.09 0.88
C VAL A 115 4.97 22.98 1.51
N GLY A 116 3.70 23.25 1.86
CA GLY A 116 2.80 22.26 2.44
C GLY A 116 2.54 21.07 1.51
N PHE A 117 2.45 21.30 0.20
CA PHE A 117 2.29 20.22 -0.78
C PHE A 117 3.59 19.41 -0.95
N GLU A 118 4.75 20.07 -0.97
CA GLU A 118 6.05 19.39 -1.00
C GLU A 118 6.26 18.52 0.25
N GLU A 119 5.93 19.05 1.44
CA GLU A 119 5.94 18.32 2.71
C GLU A 119 5.00 17.10 2.67
N TYR A 120 3.78 17.29 2.15
CA TYR A 120 2.81 16.21 1.97
C TYR A 120 3.39 15.08 1.11
N VAL A 121 3.93 15.40 -0.08
CA VAL A 121 4.53 14.42 -0.99
C VAL A 121 5.70 13.69 -0.31
N ALA A 122 6.55 14.41 0.42
CA ALA A 122 7.66 13.81 1.15
C ALA A 122 7.19 12.81 2.23
N ILE A 123 6.14 13.14 2.99
CA ILE A 123 5.56 12.25 4.01
C ILE A 123 4.99 10.97 3.38
N ILE A 124 4.23 11.11 2.30
CA ILE A 124 3.63 9.96 1.58
C ILE A 124 4.73 9.02 1.07
N ASN A 125 5.76 9.57 0.43
CA ASN A 125 6.91 8.80 -0.07
C ASN A 125 7.66 8.11 1.07
N GLY A 126 7.90 8.80 2.19
CA GLY A 126 8.56 8.23 3.36
C GLY A 126 7.80 7.03 3.92
N LYS A 127 6.48 7.16 4.08
CA LYS A 127 5.62 6.06 4.57
C LYS A 127 5.54 4.89 3.59
N ALA A 128 5.43 5.17 2.30
CA ALA A 128 5.43 4.15 1.25
C ALA A 128 6.73 3.33 1.28
N ASN A 129 7.88 4.02 1.34
CA ASN A 129 9.19 3.38 1.43
C ASN A 129 9.33 2.54 2.71
N GLN A 130 8.81 3.01 3.85
CA GLN A 130 8.82 2.24 5.09
C GLN A 130 8.01 0.94 4.97
N LEU A 131 6.83 0.97 4.34
CA LEU A 131 6.03 -0.24 4.11
C LEU A 131 6.77 -1.24 3.22
N LEU A 132 7.43 -0.76 2.17
CA LEU A 132 8.23 -1.61 1.27
C LEU A 132 9.40 -2.26 2.01
N LEU A 133 10.12 -1.50 2.83
CA LEU A 133 11.24 -2.03 3.63
C LEU A 133 10.77 -3.13 4.60
N VAL A 134 9.64 -2.92 5.29
CA VAL A 134 9.08 -3.93 6.20
C VAL A 134 8.66 -5.19 5.44
N ALA A 135 8.06 -5.05 4.26
CA ALA A 135 7.69 -6.20 3.44
C ALA A 135 8.91 -6.97 2.93
N GLN A 136 9.94 -6.27 2.45
CA GLN A 136 11.21 -6.89 2.04
C GLN A 136 11.87 -7.66 3.19
N GLN A 137 11.90 -7.08 4.40
CA GLN A 137 12.45 -7.77 5.57
C GLN A 137 11.67 -9.03 5.94
N ARG A 138 10.33 -9.01 5.80
CA ARG A 138 9.49 -10.19 6.03
C ARG A 138 9.75 -11.28 5.00
N ASP A 139 9.89 -10.92 3.72
CA ASP A 139 10.20 -11.87 2.65
C ASP A 139 11.59 -12.52 2.86
N ILE A 140 12.59 -11.74 3.27
CA ILE A 140 13.92 -12.26 3.61
C ILE A 140 13.86 -13.20 4.82
N ALA A 141 13.18 -12.80 5.89
CA ALA A 141 13.06 -13.61 7.11
C ALA A 141 12.34 -14.94 6.81
N PHE A 142 11.29 -14.89 5.99
CA PHE A 142 10.57 -16.08 5.55
C PHE A 142 11.46 -17.00 4.70
N SER A 143 12.19 -16.45 3.72
CA SER A 143 13.10 -17.21 2.86
C SER A 143 14.18 -17.94 3.68
N ASN A 144 14.76 -17.23 4.66
CA ASN A 144 15.75 -17.82 5.57
C ASN A 144 15.16 -18.95 6.43
N ALA A 145 13.93 -18.76 6.95
CA ALA A 145 13.24 -19.81 7.71
C ALA A 145 12.99 -21.06 6.85
N MET A 146 12.53 -20.88 5.60
CA MET A 146 12.32 -21.99 4.66
C MET A 146 13.62 -22.69 4.27
N ALA A 147 14.72 -21.95 4.07
CA ALA A 147 16.03 -22.54 3.82
C ALA A 147 16.50 -23.38 5.03
N GLY A 148 16.25 -22.91 6.25
CA GLY A 148 16.49 -23.67 7.48
C GLY A 148 15.69 -24.97 7.55
N VAL A 149 14.39 -24.92 7.22
CA VAL A 149 13.53 -26.11 7.13
C VAL A 149 14.05 -27.07 6.07
N ALA A 150 14.36 -26.60 4.85
CA ALA A 150 14.90 -27.42 3.77
C ALA A 150 16.22 -28.10 4.17
N ASN A 151 17.13 -27.38 4.84
CA ASN A 151 18.38 -27.93 5.35
C ASN A 151 18.15 -28.98 6.46
N SER A 152 17.17 -28.78 7.34
CA SER A 152 16.81 -29.76 8.37
C SER A 152 16.18 -31.04 7.79
N LEU A 153 15.38 -30.91 6.72
CA LEU A 153 14.84 -32.03 5.97
C LEU A 153 15.96 -32.80 5.25
N ASN A 154 16.91 -32.10 4.62
CA ASN A 154 18.07 -32.70 3.96
C ASN A 154 19.06 -33.36 4.94
N ALA A 155 19.23 -32.80 6.15
CA ALA A 155 20.07 -33.40 7.19
C ALA A 155 19.44 -34.68 7.76
N SER A 156 18.11 -34.78 7.76
CA SER A 156 17.37 -35.97 8.20
C SER A 156 17.38 -37.11 7.17
N THR A 157 17.45 -36.81 5.88
CA THR A 157 17.61 -37.82 4.81
C THR A 157 19.00 -38.45 4.74
N ASN A 158 20.03 -37.80 5.29
CA ASN A 158 21.38 -38.37 5.40
C ASN A 158 21.62 -39.21 6.67
N ARG A 159 20.59 -39.43 7.50
CA ARG A 159 20.62 -40.37 8.64
C ARG A 159 19.55 -41.46 8.47
N SER A 160 19.78 -42.41 7.58
CA SER A 160 19.17 -43.73 7.70
C SER A 160 20.14 -44.80 7.21
N PRO A 161 20.65 -45.69 8.10
CA PRO A 161 21.28 -46.91 7.65
C PRO A 161 20.19 -47.85 7.11
N SER A 162 20.30 -48.16 5.82
CA SER A 162 19.81 -49.37 5.13
C SER A 162 18.66 -50.14 5.79
N VAL A 163 17.41 -49.92 5.34
CA VAL A 163 16.36 -50.95 5.46
C VAL A 163 15.45 -50.97 4.22
N ASN A 164 15.45 -52.15 3.61
CA ASN A 164 14.56 -52.77 2.62
C ASN A 164 13.44 -51.97 1.91
N ARG A 165 13.40 -52.24 0.59
CA ARG A 165 12.30 -52.03 -0.36
C ARG A 165 10.92 -52.33 0.23
N TYR A 166 10.04 -51.34 0.23
CA TYR A 166 8.59 -51.52 0.03
C TYR A 166 8.10 -50.44 -0.93
N HIS A 167 7.42 -50.89 -2.00
CA HIS A 167 6.86 -50.03 -3.05
C HIS A 167 5.50 -49.47 -2.60
N GLY A 168 5.41 -48.14 -2.51
CA GLY A 168 4.19 -47.38 -2.21
C GLY A 168 4.50 -46.07 -1.47
N CYS A 169 3.65 -45.06 -1.60
CA CYS A 169 3.85 -43.73 -0.98
C CYS A 169 3.90 -43.73 0.56
N GLY A 170 3.74 -44.89 1.22
CA GLY A 170 3.71 -45.06 2.68
C GLY A 170 5.05 -44.89 3.40
N GLY A 171 5.93 -44.05 2.88
CA GLY A 171 7.25 -43.76 3.47
C GLY A 171 8.14 -42.85 2.62
N ARG A 172 7.64 -42.35 1.49
CA ARG A 172 8.36 -41.41 0.62
C ARG A 172 7.73 -40.03 0.74
N ILE A 173 8.56 -38.99 0.78
CA ILE A 173 8.12 -37.60 0.72
C ILE A 173 7.81 -37.28 -0.75
N PRO A 174 6.67 -36.64 -1.07
CA PRO A 174 6.37 -36.22 -2.44
C PRO A 174 7.42 -35.23 -2.97
N PRO A 175 7.69 -35.22 -4.29
CA PRO A 175 8.50 -34.19 -4.92
C PRO A 175 7.83 -32.81 -4.82
N ILE A 176 8.61 -31.75 -5.08
CA ILE A 176 8.11 -30.37 -5.06
C ILE A 176 7.16 -30.17 -6.26
N ALA A 177 5.92 -29.77 -5.99
CA ALA A 177 4.90 -29.52 -7.00
C ALA A 177 5.11 -28.20 -7.76
N SER A 178 4.58 -28.13 -8.98
CA SER A 178 4.50 -26.87 -9.73
C SER A 178 3.59 -25.88 -9.02
N PRO A 179 3.81 -24.56 -9.21
CA PRO A 179 2.97 -23.54 -8.58
C PRO A 179 1.48 -23.73 -8.91
N GLY A 180 0.66 -23.97 -7.89
CA GLY A 180 -0.79 -24.20 -8.03
C GLY A 180 -1.22 -25.67 -8.00
N CYS A 181 -0.28 -26.62 -7.94
CA CYS A 181 -0.56 -28.05 -7.93
C CYS A 181 -0.19 -28.70 -6.59
N GLN A 182 -0.70 -29.91 -6.35
CA GLN A 182 -0.34 -30.75 -5.21
C GLN A 182 -0.01 -32.17 -5.68
N TYR A 183 1.02 -32.79 -5.10
CA TYR A 183 1.27 -34.21 -5.32
C TYR A 183 0.39 -35.05 -4.41
N MET A 184 -0.43 -35.92 -5.00
CA MET A 184 -1.27 -36.89 -4.31
C MET A 184 -0.77 -38.30 -4.59
N CYS A 185 -0.92 -39.22 -3.62
CA CYS A 185 -0.64 -40.63 -3.88
C CYS A 185 -1.82 -41.28 -4.58
N ILE A 186 -1.63 -41.73 -5.83
CA ILE A 186 -2.64 -42.42 -6.64
C ILE A 186 -2.03 -43.74 -7.09
N ASN A 187 -2.69 -44.85 -6.77
CA ASN A 187 -2.23 -46.21 -7.10
C ASN A 187 -0.80 -46.54 -6.64
N GLY A 188 -0.36 -45.94 -5.53
CA GLY A 188 0.97 -46.19 -4.95
C GLY A 188 2.09 -45.32 -5.52
N GLU A 189 1.79 -44.39 -6.44
CA GLU A 189 2.74 -43.43 -7.00
C GLU A 189 2.28 -41.99 -6.72
N PHE A 190 3.24 -41.06 -6.60
CA PHE A 190 2.92 -39.65 -6.49
C PHE A 190 2.55 -39.10 -7.87
N ALA A 191 1.32 -38.59 -7.99
CA ALA A 191 0.82 -37.91 -9.18
C ALA A 191 0.57 -36.44 -8.85
N GLU A 192 0.98 -35.56 -9.76
CA GLU A 192 0.72 -34.13 -9.64
C GLU A 192 -0.72 -33.84 -10.06
N VAL A 193 -1.47 -33.17 -9.17
CA VAL A 193 -2.86 -32.77 -9.41
C VAL A 193 -2.94 -31.25 -9.35
N CYS A 194 -3.32 -30.68 -10.48
CA CYS A 194 -3.70 -29.30 -10.71
C CYS A 194 -5.17 -29.34 -11.22
#